data_AF-A0AB38BHS6-F1
#
_entry.id   AF-A0AB38BHS6-F1
#
_cell.length_a   1.000
_cell.length_b   1.000
_cell.length_c   1.000
_cell.angle_alpha   90.00
_cell.angle_beta   90.00
_cell.angle_gamma   90.00
#
_symmetry.space_group_name_H-M   'P 1'
#
loop_
_entity.id
_entity.type
_entity.pdbx_description
1 polymer ?
#
loop_
_entity_poly.entity_id
_entity_poly.type
_entity_poly.pdbx_seq_one_letter_code
_entity_poly.pdbx_strand_id
1 'polypeptide(L)'
;MKRKRRIDTLTEDLGEEYSIRMIDGADCIYRKINSYCDIEISGALSRKRVPEMMVCVWDISLGDAVNPDNLLMRPLSLEYFWFQGFEELKKELPGIIEKYKNYKQEK
;
A
#
# COMPACT_ATOMS: atom_id res chain seq x y z
N MET A 1 -6.70 20.54 19.88
CA MET A 1 -5.83 19.52 19.26
C MET A 1 -6.70 18.69 18.30
N LYS A 2 -6.45 18.71 16.98
CA LYS A 2 -7.21 17.85 16.05
C LYS A 2 -6.84 16.39 16.30
N ARG A 3 -7.82 15.49 16.32
CA ARG A 3 -7.59 14.04 16.51
C ARG A 3 -6.91 13.51 15.25
N LYS A 4 -5.69 12.98 15.36
CA LYS A 4 -5.00 12.29 14.25
C LYS A 4 -5.82 11.09 13.81
N ARG A 5 -5.90 10.82 12.50
CA ARG A 5 -6.56 9.62 11.98
C ARG A 5 -5.67 8.41 12.26
N ARG A 6 -6.28 7.23 12.42
CA ARG A 6 -5.55 5.97 12.67
C ARG A 6 -4.51 5.69 11.59
N ILE A 7 -4.85 6.01 10.34
CA ILE A 7 -3.94 5.86 9.20
C ILE A 7 -2.74 6.81 9.31
N ASP A 8 -2.91 8.04 9.80
CA ASP A 8 -1.80 9.00 9.97
C ASP A 8 -0.77 8.45 10.98
N THR A 9 -1.24 7.90 12.12
CA THR A 9 -0.36 7.26 13.12
C THR A 9 0.34 6.01 12.57
N LEU A 10 -0.38 5.21 11.78
CA LEU A 10 0.21 4.00 11.21
C LEU A 10 1.26 4.31 10.15
N THR A 11 1.05 5.34 9.32
CA THR A 11 2.05 5.81 8.38
C THR A 11 3.31 6.29 9.10
N GLU A 12 3.16 7.02 10.21
CA GLU A 12 4.29 7.44 11.06
C GLU A 12 5.06 6.25 11.64
N ASP A 13 4.35 5.21 12.10
CA ASP A 13 4.94 3.98 12.63
C ASP A 13 5.72 3.17 11.59
N LEU A 14 5.30 3.22 10.31
CA LEU A 14 5.93 2.47 9.22
C LEU A 14 7.15 3.21 8.64
N GLY A 15 7.21 4.53 8.79
CA GLY A 15 8.33 5.38 8.39
C GLY A 15 8.01 6.34 7.25
N GLU A 16 8.93 7.28 7.00
CA GLU A 16 8.74 8.42 6.08
C GLU A 16 8.58 8.02 4.60
N GLU A 17 8.98 6.79 4.23
CA GLU A 17 8.78 6.25 2.88
C GLU A 17 7.30 5.93 2.58
N TYR A 18 6.46 5.90 3.61
CA TYR A 18 5.03 5.67 3.49
C TYR A 18 4.27 6.99 3.45
N SER A 19 3.21 7.03 2.65
CA SER A 19 2.28 8.15 2.57
C SER A 19 0.85 7.65 2.48
N ILE A 20 -0.11 8.55 2.63
CA ILE A 20 -1.53 8.23 2.43
C ILE A 20 -1.89 8.63 1.01
N ARG A 21 -2.54 7.72 0.27
CA ARG A 21 -3.09 8.00 -1.05
C ARG A 21 -4.52 7.47 -1.17
N MET A 22 -5.28 8.07 -2.07
CA MET A 22 -6.56 7.51 -2.50
C MET A 22 -6.32 6.64 -3.73
N ILE A 23 -6.55 5.35 -3.63
CA ILE A 23 -6.44 4.37 -4.73
C ILE A 23 -7.78 3.64 -4.81
N ASP A 24 -8.35 3.53 -6.01
CA ASP A 24 -9.67 2.93 -6.24
C ASP A 24 -10.78 3.47 -5.30
N GLY A 25 -10.71 4.76 -4.96
CA GLY A 25 -11.69 5.43 -4.09
C GLY A 25 -11.55 5.14 -2.59
N ALA A 26 -10.48 4.45 -2.16
CA ALA A 26 -10.19 4.17 -0.76
C ALA A 26 -8.88 4.84 -0.29
N ASP A 27 -8.90 5.39 0.92
CA ASP A 27 -7.68 5.82 1.60
C ASP A 27 -6.83 4.59 1.94
N CYS A 28 -5.64 4.53 1.38
CA CYS A 28 -4.66 3.46 1.56
C CYS A 28 -3.32 4.01 2.05
N ILE A 29 -2.52 3.14 2.66
CA ILE A 29 -1.10 3.43 2.87
C ILE A 29 -0.33 3.02 1.63
N TYR A 30 0.52 3.91 1.18
CA TYR A 30 1.25 3.81 -0.07
C TYR A 30 2.75 3.88 0.18
N ARG A 31 3.53 3.03 -0.49
CA ARG A 31 4.98 3.16 -0.59
C ARG A 31 5.47 2.78 -1.98
N LYS A 32 6.21 3.69 -2.62
CA LYS A 32 6.97 3.36 -3.83
C LYS A 32 8.17 2.48 -3.47
N ILE A 33 8.35 1.36 -4.17
CA ILE A 33 9.54 0.51 -3.98
C ILE A 33 10.64 0.93 -4.94
N ASN A 34 10.32 1.02 -6.24
CA ASN A 34 11.26 1.44 -7.28
C ASN A 34 10.50 2.06 -8.48
N SER A 35 11.15 2.18 -9.65
CA SER A 35 10.53 2.78 -10.85
C SER A 35 9.44 1.91 -11.51
N TYR A 36 9.33 0.63 -11.15
CA TYR A 36 8.48 -0.37 -11.79
C TYR A 36 7.44 -0.96 -10.84
N CYS A 37 7.60 -0.84 -9.52
CA CYS A 37 6.61 -1.34 -8.57
C CYS A 37 6.44 -0.47 -7.31
N ASP A 38 5.27 -0.64 -6.71
CA ASP A 38 4.95 -0.08 -5.41
C ASP A 38 4.05 -1.01 -4.57
N ILE A 39 3.82 -0.60 -3.33
CA ILE A 39 2.93 -1.27 -2.38
C ILE A 39 1.76 -0.35 -2.03
N GLU A 40 0.59 -0.94 -2.00
CA GLU A 40 -0.62 -0.43 -1.36
C GLU A 40 -0.97 -1.30 -0.15
N ILE A 41 -1.38 -0.67 0.95
CA ILE A 41 -1.94 -1.34 2.13
C ILE A 41 -3.35 -0.81 2.37
N SER A 42 -4.31 -1.67 2.10
CA SER A 42 -5.75 -1.43 2.24
C SER A 42 -6.28 -2.03 3.56
N GLY A 43 -7.39 -1.49 4.06
CA GLY A 43 -8.04 -1.96 5.30
C GLY A 43 -7.47 -1.42 6.61
N ALA A 44 -6.36 -0.67 6.57
CA ALA A 44 -5.71 -0.07 7.76
C ALA A 44 -6.60 0.90 8.56
N LEU A 45 -7.62 1.48 7.91
CA LEU A 45 -8.61 2.37 8.54
C LEU A 45 -9.76 1.65 9.25
N SER A 46 -9.81 0.33 9.19
CA SER A 46 -10.86 -0.45 9.84
C SER A 46 -10.96 -0.11 11.33
N ARG A 47 -12.20 0.05 11.83
CA ARG A 47 -12.47 0.26 13.26
C ARG A 47 -12.43 -1.03 14.08
N LYS A 48 -12.19 -2.18 13.43
CA LYS A 48 -12.02 -3.47 14.12
C LYS A 48 -10.84 -3.38 15.09
N ARG A 49 -10.96 -4.11 16.21
CA ARG A 49 -9.89 -4.26 17.21
C ARG A 49 -8.64 -4.85 16.57
N VAL A 50 -8.82 -5.88 15.75
CA VAL A 50 -7.80 -6.45 14.87
C VAL A 50 -8.23 -6.15 13.43
N PRO A 51 -7.57 -5.20 12.74
CA PRO A 51 -7.88 -4.90 11.36
C PRO A 51 -7.41 -6.03 10.44
N GLU A 52 -8.26 -6.42 9.52
CA GLU A 52 -7.86 -7.20 8.34
C GLU A 52 -7.28 -6.23 7.33
N MET A 53 -6.07 -6.49 6.88
CA MET A 53 -5.37 -5.65 5.92
C MET A 53 -4.92 -6.48 4.73
N MET A 54 -4.91 -5.83 3.59
CA MET A 54 -4.42 -6.39 2.34
C MET A 54 -3.24 -5.55 1.88
N VAL A 55 -2.12 -6.21 1.60
CA VAL A 55 -0.97 -5.62 0.92
C VAL A 55 -1.03 -6.05 -0.54
N CYS A 56 -1.12 -5.08 -1.44
CA CYS A 56 -1.02 -5.29 -2.88
C CYS A 56 0.33 -4.80 -3.36
N VAL A 57 1.01 -5.62 -4.16
CA VAL A 57 2.17 -5.20 -4.92
C VAL A 57 1.72 -4.93 -6.34
N TRP A 58 1.94 -3.70 -6.82
CA TRP A 58 1.51 -3.27 -8.15
C TRP A 58 2.70 -3.10 -9.08
N ASP A 59 2.55 -3.55 -10.32
CA ASP A 59 3.40 -3.10 -11.43
C ASP A 59 2.87 -1.74 -11.92
N ILE A 60 3.77 -0.76 -11.92
CA ILE A 60 3.49 0.64 -12.26
C ILE A 60 4.31 1.11 -13.46
N SER A 61 4.95 0.18 -14.17
CA SER A 61 5.80 0.45 -15.33
C SER A 61 5.06 1.15 -16.48
N LEU A 62 3.76 0.92 -16.60
CA LEU A 62 2.88 1.53 -17.61
C LEU A 62 2.27 2.87 -17.15
N GLY A 63 2.64 3.33 -15.94
CA GLY A 63 2.01 4.47 -15.28
C GLY A 63 0.67 4.12 -14.63
N ASP A 64 0.13 5.09 -13.90
CA ASP A 64 -1.21 4.97 -13.31
C ASP A 64 -2.26 5.25 -14.39
N ALA A 65 -3.26 4.36 -14.51
CA ALA A 65 -4.45 4.67 -15.29
C ALA A 65 -5.36 5.57 -14.45
N VAL A 66 -6.12 6.44 -15.10
CA VAL A 66 -7.09 7.31 -14.44
C VAL A 66 -8.47 6.98 -15.01
N ASN A 67 -9.42 6.64 -14.14
CA ASN A 67 -10.79 6.37 -14.57
C ASN A 67 -11.55 7.68 -14.88
N PRO A 68 -12.78 7.62 -15.46
CA PRO A 68 -13.57 8.83 -15.75
C PRO A 68 -13.89 9.72 -14.53
N ASP A 69 -13.78 9.16 -13.31
CA ASP A 69 -14.01 9.85 -12.04
C ASP A 69 -12.71 10.44 -11.43
N ASN A 70 -11.61 10.46 -12.19
CA ASN A 70 -10.28 10.89 -11.74
C ASN A 70 -9.67 10.04 -10.62
N LEU A 71 -10.05 8.76 -10.50
CA LEU A 71 -9.44 7.82 -9.56
C LEU A 71 -8.25 7.11 -10.20
N LEU A 72 -7.16 7.00 -9.43
CA LEU A 72 -6.00 6.19 -9.80
C LEU A 72 -6.41 4.72 -9.83
N MET A 73 -6.19 4.08 -10.98
CA MET A 73 -6.38 2.66 -11.23
C MET A 73 -5.04 1.98 -11.44
N ARG A 74 -4.84 0.85 -10.76
CA ARG A 74 -3.63 0.04 -10.91
C ARG A 74 -3.86 -1.10 -11.89
N PRO A 75 -3.18 -1.08 -13.05
CA PRO A 75 -3.55 -1.96 -14.15
C PRO A 75 -3.07 -3.41 -13.96
N LEU A 76 -2.05 -3.65 -13.13
CA LEU A 76 -1.45 -4.97 -12.98
C LEU A 76 -0.98 -5.23 -11.55
N SER A 77 -1.69 -6.12 -10.85
CA SER A 77 -1.26 -6.64 -9.56
C SER A 77 -0.25 -7.78 -9.74
N LEU A 78 0.87 -7.70 -9.04
CA LEU A 78 1.88 -8.75 -8.99
C LEU A 78 1.53 -9.80 -7.94
N GLU A 79 1.14 -9.39 -6.74
CA GLU A 79 0.83 -10.30 -5.64
C GLU A 79 -0.02 -9.61 -4.56
N TYR A 80 -0.76 -10.43 -3.80
CA TYR A 80 -1.60 -10.01 -2.69
C TYR A 80 -1.22 -10.77 -1.43
N PHE A 81 -1.14 -10.05 -0.31
CA PHE A 81 -0.90 -10.64 1.01
C PHE A 81 -1.97 -10.16 1.99
N TRP A 82 -2.44 -11.06 2.84
CA TRP A 82 -3.48 -10.78 3.83
C TRP A 82 -2.91 -10.88 5.23
N PHE A 83 -3.18 -9.86 6.06
CA PHE A 83 -2.65 -9.75 7.41
C PHE A 83 -3.75 -9.49 8.42
N GLN A 84 -3.60 -10.08 9.60
CA GLN A 84 -4.47 -9.80 10.74
C GLN A 84 -3.72 -8.99 11.80
N GLY A 85 -3.95 -7.68 11.78
CA GLY A 85 -3.33 -6.76 12.73
C GLY A 85 -1.95 -6.24 12.31
N PHE A 86 -1.53 -5.15 12.96
CA PHE A 86 -0.35 -4.38 12.54
C PHE A 86 0.99 -5.04 12.88
N GLU A 87 1.05 -5.84 13.94
CA GLU A 87 2.29 -6.50 14.34
C GLU A 87 2.77 -7.50 13.30
N GLU A 88 1.85 -8.33 12.78
CA GLU A 88 2.15 -9.29 11.72
C GLU A 88 2.55 -8.57 10.42
N LEU A 89 1.78 -7.54 10.03
CA LEU A 89 2.10 -6.71 8.88
C LEU A 89 3.52 -6.13 8.99
N LYS A 90 3.86 -5.45 10.11
CA LYS A 90 5.16 -4.81 10.31
C LYS A 90 6.32 -5.80 10.25
N LYS A 91 6.10 -7.04 10.70
CA LYS A 91 7.10 -8.11 10.67
C LYS A 91 7.40 -8.60 9.24
N GLU A 92 6.37 -8.76 8.41
CA GLU A 92 6.49 -9.37 7.08
C GLU A 92 6.77 -8.34 5.96
N LEU A 93 6.34 -7.09 6.14
CA LEU A 93 6.47 -6.03 5.13
C LEU A 93 7.92 -5.81 4.63
N PRO A 94 8.97 -5.83 5.46
CA PRO A 94 10.35 -5.72 4.98
C PRO A 94 10.74 -6.84 4.02
N GLY A 95 10.27 -8.07 4.27
CA GLY A 95 10.51 -9.22 3.39
C GLY A 95 9.83 -9.06 2.04
N ILE A 96 8.59 -8.53 2.02
CA ILE A 96 7.87 -8.20 0.78
C ILE A 96 8.66 -7.13 0.00
N ILE A 97 9.08 -6.05 0.64
CA ILE A 97 9.83 -4.98 -0.02
C ILE A 97 11.13 -5.50 -0.61
N GLU A 98 11.88 -6.30 0.16
CA GLU A 98 13.14 -6.90 -0.27
C GLU A 98 12.94 -7.83 -1.49
N LYS A 99 11.86 -8.62 -1.52
CA LYS A 99 11.50 -9.47 -2.67
C LYS A 99 11.32 -8.67 -3.96
N TYR A 100 10.74 -7.47 -3.89
CA TYR A 100 10.40 -6.66 -5.07
C TYR A 100 11.35 -5.50 -5.35
N LYS A 101 12.36 -5.23 -4.51
CA LYS A 101 13.26 -4.07 -4.68
C LYS A 101 13.92 -3.98 -6.05
N ASN A 102 14.20 -5.12 -6.67
CA ASN A 102 14.86 -5.23 -7.97
C ASN A 102 13.88 -5.59 -9.11
N TYR A 103 12.57 -5.60 -8.83
CA TYR A 103 11.56 -5.91 -9.83
C TYR A 103 11.66 -4.96 -11.03
N LYS A 104 11.57 -5.55 -12.22
CA LYS A 104 11.47 -4.87 -13.51
C LYS A 104 10.55 -5.71 -14.38
N GLN A 105 9.68 -5.05 -15.14
CA GLN A 105 8.87 -5.72 -16.14
C GLN A 105 9.78 -6.25 -17.26
N GLU A 106 9.68 -7.55 -17.55
CA GLU A 106 10.34 -8.14 -18.73
C GLU A 106 9.60 -7.64 -19.98
N LYS A 107 10.36 -7.13 -20.95
CA LYS A 107 9.82 -6.56 -22.20
C LYS A 107 9.39 -7.63 -23.19
#